data_AF-A0AAN9CP99-F1
#
_entry.id   AF-A0AAN9CP99-F1
#
_cell.length_a   1.000
_cell.length_b   1.000
_cell.length_c   1.000
_cell.angle_alpha   90.00
_cell.angle_beta   90.00
_cell.angle_gamma   90.00
#
_symmetry.space_group_name_H-M   'P 1'
#
loop_
_entity.id
_entity.type
_entity.pdbx_description
1 polymer ?
#
loop_
_entity_poly.entity_id
_entity_poly.type
_entity_poly.pdbx_seq_one_letter_code
_entity_poly.pdbx_strand_id
1 'polypeptide(L)'
;MFIYIKHGDNDQFLVNANCTVVVLMQYMKTRLRLAESELIDLCDERGVLKFLFMPQNSQESACGLLKPRESFIACIIKRTSDGAYTSVTSLLPSVHSALIETLQTQIDNLEKTRLKQLHVVEALMATSMGINAQVLLKITKKRKKVTHAADEVQRQTGDRKSRN
;
A
#
# COMPACT_ATOMS: atom_id res chain seq x y z
N MET A 1 -30.42 -4.06 -1.46
CA MET A 1 -29.98 -5.21 -0.66
C MET A 1 -29.82 -4.71 0.75
N PHE A 2 -30.39 -5.37 1.75
CA PHE A 2 -30.27 -4.91 3.13
C PHE A 2 -29.39 -5.83 3.96
N ILE A 3 -28.62 -5.24 4.86
CA ILE A 3 -27.78 -5.90 5.87
C ILE A 3 -27.99 -5.23 7.22
N TYR A 4 -27.66 -5.94 8.30
CA TYR A 4 -27.61 -5.36 9.64
C TYR A 4 -26.17 -5.09 10.04
N ILE A 5 -25.93 -3.94 10.67
CA ILE A 5 -24.64 -3.61 11.28
C ILE A 5 -24.84 -3.51 12.78
N LYS A 6 -24.13 -4.36 13.52
CA LYS A 6 -24.12 -4.45 14.99
C LYS A 6 -22.99 -3.61 15.59
N HIS A 7 -23.27 -2.93 16.70
CA HIS A 7 -22.33 -2.12 17.47
C HIS A 7 -22.85 -1.86 18.89
N GLY A 8 -22.03 -1.25 19.75
CA GLY A 8 -22.44 -0.79 21.09
C GLY A 8 -23.08 -1.90 21.93
N ASP A 9 -24.03 -1.55 22.78
CA ASP A 9 -24.70 -2.49 23.70
C ASP A 9 -25.72 -3.40 22.99
N ASN A 10 -25.27 -4.14 21.97
CA ASN A 10 -26.09 -4.94 21.04
C ASN A 10 -27.08 -4.14 20.20
N ASP A 11 -26.79 -2.85 19.99
CA ASP A 11 -27.50 -2.05 19.01
C ASP A 11 -27.21 -2.53 17.60
N GLN A 12 -28.19 -2.32 16.71
CA GLN A 12 -28.01 -2.56 15.30
C GLN A 12 -28.85 -1.61 14.46
N PHE A 13 -28.38 -1.34 13.24
CA PHE A 13 -29.14 -0.61 12.26
C PHE A 13 -29.11 -1.29 10.90
N LEU A 14 -30.23 -1.14 10.18
CA LEU A 14 -30.40 -1.67 8.83
C LEU A 14 -29.78 -0.71 7.82
N VAL A 15 -29.06 -1.24 6.83
CA VAL A 15 -28.45 -0.44 5.76
C VAL A 15 -28.74 -1.04 4.39
N ASN A 16 -29.02 -0.17 3.42
CA ASN A 16 -29.09 -0.56 2.02
C ASN A 16 -27.68 -0.56 1.40
N ALA A 17 -27.13 -1.75 1.16
CA ALA A 17 -25.83 -1.94 0.54
C ALA A 17 -25.87 -1.91 -1.00
N ASN A 18 -26.96 -1.43 -1.62
CA ASN A 18 -27.00 -1.09 -3.05
C ASN A 18 -26.35 0.30 -3.29
N CYS A 19 -25.09 0.45 -2.89
CA CYS A 19 -24.29 1.65 -3.10
C CYS A 19 -22.82 1.26 -3.24
N THR A 20 -21.97 2.22 -3.64
CA THR A 20 -20.52 2.03 -3.61
C THR A 20 -20.01 1.93 -2.18
N VAL A 21 -18.93 1.20 -1.96
CA VAL A 21 -18.30 1.06 -0.64
C VAL A 21 -18.05 2.42 0.01
N VAL A 22 -17.48 3.40 -0.69
CA VAL A 22 -17.19 4.73 -0.12
C VAL A 22 -18.43 5.42 0.49
N VAL A 23 -19.59 5.30 -0.16
CA VAL A 23 -20.86 5.86 0.33
C VAL A 23 -21.34 5.10 1.58
N LEU A 24 -21.24 3.77 1.56
CA LEU A 24 -21.54 2.94 2.73
C LEU A 24 -20.64 3.31 3.92
N MET A 25 -19.33 3.46 3.70
CA MET A 25 -18.36 3.82 4.72
C MET A 25 -18.68 5.19 5.35
N GLN A 26 -18.97 6.19 4.53
CA GLN A 26 -19.33 7.53 5.00
C GLN A 26 -20.62 7.51 5.84
N TYR A 27 -21.64 6.80 5.37
CA TYR A 27 -22.90 6.62 6.10
C TYR A 27 -22.66 5.94 7.46
N MET A 28 -21.87 4.86 7.49
CA MET A 28 -21.53 4.17 8.73
C MET A 28 -20.81 5.08 9.73
N LYS A 29 -19.83 5.87 9.29
CA LYS A 29 -19.15 6.85 10.16
C LYS A 29 -20.11 7.84 10.78
N THR A 30 -21.03 8.39 9.98
CA THR A 30 -22.05 9.32 10.46
C THR A 30 -22.98 8.63 11.48
N ARG A 31 -23.46 7.42 11.18
CA ARG A 31 -24.36 6.67 12.07
C ARG A 31 -23.70 6.28 13.40
N LEU A 32 -22.43 5.92 13.36
CA LEU A 32 -21.64 5.51 14.52
C LEU A 32 -20.95 6.69 15.23
N ARG A 33 -21.16 7.93 14.76
CA ARG A 33 -20.54 9.16 15.29
C ARG A 33 -19.02 9.08 15.37
N LEU A 34 -18.41 8.47 14.35
CA LEU A 34 -16.96 8.34 14.24
C LEU A 34 -16.37 9.55 13.51
N ALA A 35 -15.12 9.88 13.82
CA ALA A 35 -14.39 10.91 13.09
C ALA A 35 -14.10 10.47 11.65
N GLU A 36 -14.00 11.44 10.74
CA GLU A 36 -13.69 11.16 9.32
C GLU A 36 -12.34 10.45 9.14
N SER A 37 -11.38 10.68 10.03
CA SER A 37 -10.07 10.02 10.02
C SER A 37 -10.09 8.57 10.49
N GLU A 38 -11.16 8.11 11.16
CA GLU A 38 -11.23 6.73 11.64
C GLU A 38 -11.34 5.75 10.47
N LEU A 39 -10.60 4.65 10.55
CA LEU A 39 -10.64 3.57 9.58
C LEU A 39 -11.60 2.50 10.10
N ILE A 40 -12.80 2.46 9.56
CA ILE A 40 -13.83 1.48 9.91
C ILE A 40 -13.78 0.29 8.94
N ASP A 41 -14.17 -0.89 9.38
CA ASP A 41 -14.52 -2.03 8.54
C ASP A 41 -15.70 -2.80 9.13
N LEU A 42 -16.15 -3.82 8.42
CA LEU A 42 -17.10 -4.82 8.89
C LEU A 42 -16.43 -6.19 9.01
N CYS A 43 -16.79 -6.95 10.03
CA CYS A 43 -16.53 -8.39 10.07
C CYS A 43 -17.84 -9.18 10.20
N ASP A 44 -17.82 -10.45 9.82
CA ASP A 44 -18.93 -11.36 10.14
C ASP A 44 -18.83 -11.90 11.57
N GLU A 45 -19.79 -12.72 11.98
CA GLU A 45 -19.85 -13.35 13.30
C GLU A 45 -18.65 -14.25 13.63
N ARG A 46 -17.85 -14.62 12.63
CA ARG A 46 -16.61 -15.40 12.80
C ARG A 46 -15.36 -14.52 12.89
N GLY A 47 -15.52 -13.20 12.81
CA GLY A 47 -14.40 -12.25 12.83
C GLY A 47 -13.66 -12.12 11.50
N VAL A 48 -14.23 -12.59 10.39
CA VAL A 48 -13.61 -12.40 9.07
C VAL A 48 -13.94 -10.99 8.58
N LEU A 49 -12.92 -10.15 8.35
CA LEU A 49 -13.10 -8.80 7.82
C LEU A 49 -13.58 -8.83 6.36
N LYS A 50 -14.27 -7.77 5.97
CA LYS A 50 -14.75 -7.56 4.59
C LYS A 50 -13.81 -6.66 3.78
N PHE A 51 -12.80 -6.08 4.42
CA PHE A 51 -11.77 -5.25 3.81
C PHE A 51 -12.35 -4.06 3.03
N LEU A 52 -13.47 -3.50 3.50
CA LEU A 52 -14.12 -2.34 2.87
C LEU A 52 -13.23 -1.09 2.94
N PHE A 53 -12.37 -1.01 3.96
CA PHE A 53 -11.42 0.07 4.14
C PHE A 53 -10.27 0.09 3.11
N MET A 54 -10.13 -0.97 2.31
CA MET A 54 -9.05 -1.06 1.33
C MET A 54 -9.31 -0.09 0.16
N PRO A 55 -8.32 0.74 -0.24
CA PRO A 55 -8.52 1.73 -1.29
C PRO A 55 -9.06 1.17 -2.61
N GLN A 56 -8.60 -0.02 -3.00
CA GLN A 56 -9.06 -0.69 -4.22
C GLN A 56 -10.56 -1.03 -4.22
N ASN A 57 -11.15 -1.23 -3.03
CA ASN A 57 -12.56 -1.61 -2.89
C ASN A 57 -13.48 -0.38 -2.82
N SER A 58 -12.94 0.83 -2.71
CA SER A 58 -13.72 2.04 -2.40
C SER A 58 -14.84 2.35 -3.42
N GLN A 59 -14.58 2.08 -4.69
CA GLN A 59 -15.54 2.32 -5.79
C GLN A 59 -16.35 1.07 -6.16
N GLU A 60 -16.04 -0.07 -5.55
CA GLU A 60 -16.78 -1.30 -5.79
C GLU A 60 -18.20 -1.20 -5.24
N SER A 61 -19.11 -2.00 -5.79
CA SER A 61 -20.44 -2.14 -5.23
C SER A 61 -20.35 -2.85 -3.88
N ALA A 62 -20.89 -2.25 -2.82
CA ALA A 62 -20.89 -2.87 -1.49
C ALA A 62 -21.63 -4.21 -1.48
N CYS A 63 -22.64 -4.39 -2.34
CA CYS A 63 -23.34 -5.67 -2.49
C CYS A 63 -22.52 -6.78 -3.17
N GLY A 64 -21.39 -6.46 -3.78
CA GLY A 64 -20.43 -7.45 -4.27
C GLY A 64 -19.58 -8.05 -3.14
N LEU A 65 -19.39 -7.31 -2.05
CA LEU A 65 -18.53 -7.70 -0.93
C LEU A 65 -19.33 -8.18 0.30
N LEU A 66 -20.59 -7.79 0.39
CA LEU A 66 -21.47 -8.07 1.53
C LEU A 66 -22.59 -8.99 1.11
N LYS A 67 -22.85 -10.01 1.93
CA LYS A 67 -23.94 -10.95 1.67
C LYS A 67 -25.29 -10.36 2.10
N PRO A 68 -26.35 -10.57 1.30
CA PRO A 68 -27.69 -10.08 1.61
C PRO A 68 -28.22 -10.71 2.91
N ARG A 69 -28.95 -9.91 3.71
CA ARG A 69 -29.67 -10.35 4.92
C ARG A 69 -28.78 -10.87 6.06
N GLU A 70 -27.46 -10.73 5.94
CA GLU A 70 -26.53 -11.06 7.02
C GLU A 70 -26.34 -9.90 7.99
N SER A 71 -25.81 -10.23 9.17
CA SER A 71 -25.39 -9.28 10.19
C SER A 71 -23.87 -9.18 10.21
N PHE A 72 -23.36 -7.95 10.24
CA PHE A 72 -21.94 -7.66 10.36
C PHE A 72 -21.68 -6.86 11.62
N ILE A 73 -20.48 -6.97 12.17
CA ILE A 73 -20.03 -6.24 13.35
C ILE A 73 -19.11 -5.12 12.87
N ALA A 74 -19.39 -3.89 13.31
CA ALA A 74 -18.53 -2.76 13.00
C ALA A 74 -17.21 -2.85 13.79
N CYS A 75 -16.10 -2.63 13.09
CA CYS A 75 -14.75 -2.70 13.64
C CYS A 75 -13.97 -1.44 13.30
N ILE A 76 -13.08 -1.01 14.20
CA ILE A 76 -12.09 0.04 13.95
C ILE A 76 -10.74 -0.60 13.70
N ILE A 77 -10.09 -0.19 12.63
CA ILE A 77 -8.74 -0.61 12.24
C ILE A 77 -7.79 0.54 12.63
N LYS A 78 -6.74 0.23 13.39
CA LYS A 78 -5.71 1.23 13.71
C LYS A 78 -4.50 1.03 12.83
N ARG A 79 -4.00 2.16 12.32
CA ARG A 79 -2.74 2.25 11.58
C ARG A 79 -1.86 3.33 12.17
N THR A 80 -0.55 3.13 12.07
CA THR A 80 0.44 4.19 12.29
C THR A 80 0.51 5.14 11.09
N SER A 81 1.25 6.24 11.24
CA SER A 81 1.44 7.23 10.18
C SER A 81 2.20 6.70 8.96
N ASP A 82 3.07 5.69 9.14
CA ASP A 82 3.74 4.95 8.06
C ASP A 82 2.85 3.84 7.45
N GLY A 83 1.59 3.74 7.89
CA GLY A 83 0.59 2.84 7.34
C GLY A 83 0.67 1.40 7.86
N ALA A 84 1.47 1.12 8.90
CA ALA A 84 1.51 -0.19 9.54
C ALA A 84 0.20 -0.48 10.25
N TYR A 85 -0.33 -1.70 10.12
CA TYR A 85 -1.52 -2.12 10.84
C TYR A 85 -1.14 -2.53 12.26
N THR A 86 -1.80 -1.94 13.27
CA THR A 86 -1.42 -2.15 14.68
C THR A 86 -2.46 -2.93 15.46
N SER A 87 -3.75 -2.66 15.23
CA SER A 87 -4.82 -3.36 15.91
C SER A 87 -6.14 -3.28 15.17
N VAL A 88 -7.07 -4.12 15.61
CA VAL A 88 -8.48 -4.06 15.26
C VAL A 88 -9.31 -4.14 16.53
N THR A 89 -10.35 -3.32 16.62
CA THR A 89 -11.24 -3.28 17.78
C THR A 89 -12.67 -3.40 17.31
N SER A 90 -13.36 -4.44 17.78
CA SER A 90 -14.80 -4.56 17.61
C SER A 90 -15.51 -3.43 18.36
N LEU A 91 -16.50 -2.80 17.72
CA LEU A 91 -17.39 -1.84 18.39
C LEU A 91 -18.50 -2.53 19.19
N LEU A 92 -18.51 -3.87 19.26
CA LEU A 92 -19.38 -4.66 20.12
C LEU A 92 -18.62 -5.05 21.43
N PRO A 93 -19.09 -4.66 22.62
CA PRO A 93 -18.38 -4.72 23.91
C PRO A 93 -18.32 -6.11 24.55
N SER A 94 -18.93 -7.14 23.96
CA SER A 94 -18.93 -8.52 24.48
C SER A 94 -18.78 -9.54 23.36
N VAL A 95 -17.68 -9.42 22.60
CA VAL A 95 -17.32 -10.40 21.58
C VAL A 95 -16.60 -11.60 22.18
N HIS A 96 -16.90 -12.80 21.66
CA HIS A 96 -16.23 -14.03 22.05
C HIS A 96 -14.73 -13.97 21.74
N SER A 97 -13.90 -14.61 22.56
CA SER A 97 -12.43 -14.62 22.40
C SER A 97 -11.98 -15.11 21.02
N ALA A 98 -12.63 -16.15 20.48
CA ALA A 98 -12.34 -16.68 19.15
C ALA A 98 -12.52 -15.64 18.02
N LEU A 99 -13.48 -14.73 18.18
CA LEU A 99 -13.68 -13.62 17.23
C LEU A 99 -12.52 -12.63 17.30
N ILE A 100 -12.11 -12.26 18.52
CA ILE A 100 -10.96 -11.36 18.75
C ILE A 100 -9.68 -11.96 18.16
N GLU A 101 -9.43 -13.25 18.40
CA GLU A 101 -8.27 -13.96 17.86
C GLU A 101 -8.26 -13.98 16.33
N THR A 102 -9.42 -14.21 15.71
CA THR A 102 -9.56 -14.19 14.25
C THR A 102 -9.28 -12.79 13.71
N LEU A 103 -9.87 -11.77 14.30
CA LEU A 103 -9.65 -10.37 13.95
C LEU A 103 -8.16 -10.00 14.05
N GLN A 104 -7.49 -10.33 15.17
CA GLN A 104 -6.07 -10.05 15.36
C GLN A 104 -5.21 -10.79 14.32
N THR A 105 -5.52 -12.05 14.04
CA THR A 105 -4.84 -12.83 13.00
C THR A 105 -4.94 -12.17 11.63
N GLN A 106 -6.09 -11.56 11.30
CA GLN A 106 -6.25 -10.85 10.04
C GLN A 106 -5.39 -9.58 9.96
N ILE A 107 -5.32 -8.81 11.05
CA ILE A 107 -4.43 -7.64 11.12
C ILE A 107 -2.97 -8.03 10.97
N ASP A 108 -2.52 -9.08 11.66
CA ASP A 108 -1.14 -9.55 11.55
C ASP A 108 -0.80 -10.00 10.12
N ASN A 109 -1.75 -10.65 9.43
CA ASN A 109 -1.57 -11.08 8.06
C ASN A 109 -1.54 -9.90 7.07
N LEU A 110 -2.35 -8.87 7.30
CA LEU A 110 -2.28 -7.63 6.53
C LEU A 110 -0.92 -6.94 6.70
N GLU A 111 -0.40 -6.88 7.93
CA GLU A 111 0.90 -6.28 8.19
C GLU A 111 2.05 -7.08 7.57
N LYS A 112 2.03 -8.41 7.70
CA LYS A 112 2.98 -9.30 7.00
C LYS A 112 2.95 -9.09 5.49
N THR A 113 1.76 -8.87 4.92
CA THR A 113 1.60 -8.64 3.48
C THR A 113 2.16 -7.28 3.07
N ARG A 114 1.89 -6.23 3.87
CA ARG A 114 2.43 -4.88 3.67
C ARG A 114 3.96 -4.88 3.71
N LEU A 115 4.58 -5.53 4.70
CA LEU A 115 6.05 -5.62 4.82
C LEU A 115 6.68 -6.35 3.63
N LYS A 116 6.06 -7.45 3.15
CA LYS A 116 6.52 -8.14 1.94
C LYS A 116 6.48 -7.23 0.71
N GLN A 117 5.41 -6.46 0.54
CA GLN A 117 5.28 -5.52 -0.57
C GLN A 117 6.31 -4.39 -0.47
N LEU A 118 6.57 -3.88 0.73
CA LEU A 118 7.57 -2.85 0.97
C LEU A 118 8.98 -3.32 0.59
N HIS A 119 9.37 -4.52 1.02
CA HIS A 119 10.66 -5.11 0.63
C HIS A 119 10.80 -5.30 -0.89
N VAL A 120 9.72 -5.68 -1.59
CA VAL A 120 9.73 -5.79 -3.06
C VAL A 120 9.95 -4.42 -3.70
N VAL A 121 9.25 -3.39 -3.22
CA VAL A 121 9.42 -2.01 -3.74
C VAL A 121 10.84 -1.51 -3.48
N GLU A 122 11.40 -1.74 -2.30
CA GLU A 122 12.78 -1.36 -1.96
C GLU A 122 13.81 -2.07 -2.86
N ALA A 123 13.65 -3.37 -3.10
CA ALA A 123 14.52 -4.14 -3.98
C ALA A 123 14.45 -3.66 -5.44
N LEU A 124 13.25 -3.33 -5.93
CA LEU A 124 13.04 -2.78 -7.27
C LEU A 124 13.70 -1.39 -7.41
N MET A 125 13.56 -0.54 -6.38
CA MET A 125 14.19 0.78 -6.35
C MET A 125 15.72 0.68 -6.34
N ALA A 126 16.29 -0.19 -5.51
CA ALA A 126 17.74 -0.43 -5.47
C ALA A 126 18.28 -0.93 -6.83
N THR A 127 17.53 -1.82 -7.50
CA THR A 127 17.89 -2.34 -8.83
C THR A 127 17.87 -1.24 -9.89
N SER A 128 16.81 -0.40 -9.90
CA SER A 128 16.69 0.73 -10.82
C SER A 128 17.83 1.75 -10.63
N MET A 129 18.17 2.07 -9.38
CA MET A 129 19.30 2.94 -9.05
C MET A 129 20.64 2.34 -9.52
N GLY A 130 20.83 1.03 -9.35
CA GLY A 130 22.02 0.32 -9.85
C GLY A 130 22.14 0.36 -11.37
N ILE A 131 21.04 0.15 -12.09
CA ILE A 131 21.00 0.26 -13.56
C ILE A 131 21.36 1.68 -14.00
N ASN A 132 20.76 2.71 -13.39
CA ASN A 132 21.05 4.10 -13.71
C ASN A 132 22.51 4.47 -13.46
N ALA A 133 23.10 4.03 -12.34
CA ALA A 133 24.51 4.24 -12.04
C ALA A 133 25.44 3.56 -13.06
N GLN A 134 25.13 2.32 -13.46
CA GLN A 134 25.90 1.61 -14.49
C GLN A 134 25.80 2.28 -15.87
N VAL A 135 24.62 2.78 -16.26
CA VAL A 135 24.43 3.55 -17.50
C VAL A 135 25.28 4.82 -17.47
N LEU A 136 25.27 5.56 -16.36
CA LEU A 136 26.07 6.78 -16.20
C LEU A 136 27.58 6.51 -16.27
N LEU A 137 28.05 5.40 -15.68
CA LEU A 137 29.44 4.95 -15.76
C LEU A 137 29.84 4.51 -17.18
N LYS A 138 28.95 3.89 -17.95
CA LYS A 138 29.21 3.54 -19.35
C LYS A 138 29.29 4.78 -20.25
N ILE A 139 28.44 5.79 -20.04
CA ILE A 139 28.47 7.05 -20.80
C ILE A 139 29.76 7.84 -20.52
N THR A 140 30.18 7.92 -19.25
CA THR A 140 31.43 8.61 -18.86
C THR A 140 32.69 7.90 -19.37
N LYS A 141 32.72 6.56 -19.38
CA LYS A 141 33.81 5.79 -20.01
C LYS A 141 33.87 5.95 -21.53
N LYS A 142 32.73 6.08 -22.22
CA LYS A 142 32.68 6.30 -23.67
C LYS A 142 33.25 7.67 -24.07
N ARG A 143 33.02 8.72 -23.26
CA ARG A 143 33.63 10.04 -23.48
C ARG A 143 35.15 10.06 -23.31
N LYS A 144 35.72 9.23 -22.42
CA LYS A 144 37.17 9.16 -22.18
C LYS A 144 37.96 8.43 -23.28
N LYS A 145 37.29 7.75 -24.22
CA LYS A 145 37.93 7.01 -25.32
C LYS A 145 38.06 7.83 -26.63
N VAL A 146 37.59 9.07 -26.68
CA VAL A 146 37.61 9.93 -27.90
C VAL A 146 38.78 10.93 -27.91
N THR A 147 39.62 11.01 -26.87
CA THR A 147 40.75 11.95 -26.80
C THR A 147 42.13 11.29 -26.86
N HIS A 148 42.33 10.29 -27.72
CA HIS A 148 43.67 9.84 -28.12
C HIS A 148 43.66 9.42 -29.60
N ALA A 149 43.66 10.41 -30.48
CA ALA A 149 44.09 10.28 -31.87
C ALA A 149 44.48 11.67 -32.37
N ALA A 150 45.67 12.13 -32.01
CA ALA A 150 46.36 13.21 -32.70
C ALA A 150 47.84 12.80 -32.79
N ASP A 151 48.15 12.34 -34.00
CA ASP A 151 49.42 12.03 -34.64
C ASP A 151 50.75 12.12 -33.86
N GLU A 152 51.41 10.97 -33.79
CA GLU A 152 52.86 10.85 -33.72
C GLU A 152 53.37 10.51 -35.13
N VAL A 153 53.87 11.49 -35.87
CA VAL A 153 54.64 11.28 -37.12
C VAL A 153 56.12 11.50 -36.81
N GLN A 154 56.90 10.45 -37.04
CA GLN A 154 58.33 10.36 -36.77
C GLN A 154 59.21 11.21 -37.70
N ARG A 155 60.32 11.63 -37.09
CA ARG A 155 61.55 12.27 -37.59
C ARG A 155 62.03 11.80 -38.98
N GLN A 156 62.55 12.75 -39.76
CA GLN A 156 63.78 12.53 -40.52
C GLN A 156 64.65 13.79 -40.57
N THR A 157 65.95 13.53 -40.48
CA THR A 157 67.13 14.39 -40.32
C THR A 157 67.49 15.20 -41.55
N GLY A 158 68.12 16.37 -41.37
CA GLY A 158 68.80 17.08 -42.45
C GLY A 158 69.46 18.39 -42.01
N ASP A 159 70.75 18.31 -41.68
CA ASP A 159 71.70 19.42 -41.58
C ASP A 159 71.56 20.46 -42.70
N ARG A 160 71.61 21.76 -42.36
CA ARG A 160 72.51 22.72 -43.05
C ARG A 160 72.61 24.07 -42.33
N LYS A 161 73.85 24.39 -41.96
CA LYS A 161 74.43 25.73 -41.75
C LYS A 161 73.95 26.76 -42.78
N SER A 162 73.72 28.01 -42.35
CA SER A 162 74.64 29.14 -42.56
C SER A 162 74.04 30.49 -42.11
N ARG A 163 74.92 31.31 -41.52
CA ARG A 163 74.94 32.78 -41.45
C ARG A 163 74.37 33.43 -42.73
N ASN A 164 73.76 34.62 -42.73
CA ASN A 164 73.98 35.89 -42.02
C ASN A 164 72.66 36.56 -41.67
#